data_AF-A0A5K1HI57-F1
#
_entry.id   AF-A0A5K1HI57-F1
#
_cell.length_a   1.000
_cell.length_b   1.000
_cell.length_c   1.000
_cell.angle_alpha   90.00
_cell.angle_beta   90.00
_cell.angle_gamma   90.00
#
_symmetry.space_group_name_H-M   'P 1'
#
loop_
_entity.id
_entity.type
_entity.pdbx_description
1 polymer ?
#
loop_
_entity_poly.entity_id
_entity_poly.type
_entity_poly.pdbx_seq_one_letter_code
_entity_poly.pdbx_strand_id
1 'polypeptide(L)' 'GFQLILSGELDSFPEQAFYLVGNIDEATAKAMNLE' A
#
# COMPACT_ATOMS: atom_id res chain seq x y z
N GLY A 1 -8.85 2.22 4.55
CA GLY A 1 -7.59 1.47 4.63
C GLY A 1 -7.79 0.01 4.29
N PHE A 2 -8.12 -0.83 5.28
CA PHE A 2 -8.34 -2.27 5.09
C PHE A 2 -9.41 -2.63 4.05
N GLN A 3 -10.48 -1.83 3.92
CA GLN A 3 -11.47 -2.03 2.85
C GLN A 3 -10.87 -1.92 1.45
N LEU A 4 -9.91 -1.03 1.21
CA LEU A 4 -9.28 -0.86 -0.11
C LEU A 4 -8.38 -2.06 -0.45
N ILE A 5 -7.69 -2.60 0.56
CA ILE A 5 -6.94 -3.86 0.44
C ILE A 5 -7.91 -5.01 0.10
N LEU A 6 -9.01 -5.14 0.84
CA LEU A 6 -10.00 -6.20 0.59
C LEU A 6 -10.74 -6.05 -0.74
N SER A 7 -10.90 -4.82 -1.23
CA SER A 7 -11.46 -4.52 -2.55
C SER A 7 -10.47 -4.78 -3.70
N GLY A 8 -9.19 -5.02 -3.41
CA GLY A 8 -8.14 -5.26 -4.41
C GLY A 8 -7.65 -4.01 -5.13
N GLU A 9 -8.03 -2.81 -4.67
CA GLU A 9 -7.61 -1.56 -5.32
C GLU A 9 -6.10 -1.29 -5.20
N LEU A 10 -5.45 -1.90 -4.20
CA LEU A 10 -4.03 -1.73 -3.91
C LEU A 10 -3.17 -2.93 -4.35
N ASP A 11 -3.74 -3.90 -5.06
CA ASP A 11 -3.04 -5.13 -5.49
C ASP A 11 -1.93 -4.85 -6.52
N SER A 12 -1.93 -3.68 -7.14
CA SER A 12 -0.89 -3.24 -8.07
C SER A 12 0.39 -2.75 -7.38
N PHE A 13 0.35 -2.49 -6.07
CA PHE A 13 1.50 -2.00 -5.32
C PHE A 13 2.43 -3.15 -4.90
N PRO A 14 3.75 -2.93 -4.88
CA PRO A 14 4.70 -3.94 -4.42
C PRO A 14 4.45 -4.29 -2.94
N GLU A 15 4.60 -5.56 -2.54
CA GLU A 15 4.26 -5.97 -1.16
C GLU A 15 5.13 -5.23 -0.11
N GLN A 16 6.32 -4.80 -0.50
CA GLN A 16 7.24 -4.00 0.33
C GLN A 16 6.66 -2.64 0.74
N ALA A 17 5.70 -2.10 -0.03
CA ALA A 17 5.00 -0.87 0.28
C ALA A 17 4.16 -0.98 1.56
N PHE A 18 3.67 -2.18 1.88
CA PHE A 18 2.84 -2.44 3.07
C PHE A 18 3.66 -2.84 4.31
N TYR A 19 4.99 -2.94 4.20
CA TYR A 19 5.84 -3.33 5.31
C TYR A 19 6.21 -2.14 6.20
N LEU A 20 5.92 -2.26 7.51
CA LEU A 20 6.26 -1.27 8.55
C LEU A 20 5.68 0.13 8.30
N VAL A 21 4.44 0.20 7.83
CA VAL A 21 3.67 1.45 7.63
C VAL A 21 2.47 1.47 8.58
N GLY A 22 2.12 2.66 9.10
CA GLY A 22 1.03 2.83 10.05
C GLY A 22 -0.34 2.97 9.39
N ASN A 23 -0.41 3.60 8.22
CA ASN A 23 -1.65 3.84 7.47
C ASN A 23 -1.45 3.61 5.96
N ILE A 24 -2.55 3.68 5.20
CA ILE A 24 -2.52 3.44 3.75
C ILE A 24 -1.88 4.59 2.98
N ASP A 25 -1.91 5.81 3.50
CA ASP A 25 -1.25 6.94 2.85
C ASP A 25 0.28 6.74 2.86
N GLU A 26 0.84 6.27 3.98
CA GLU A 26 2.24 5.85 4.08
C GLU A 26 2.57 4.67 3.17
N ALA A 27 1.68 3.67 3.08
CA ALA A 27 1.85 2.55 2.16
C ALA A 27 1.89 3.02 0.70
N THR A 28 0.98 3.92 0.33
CA THR A 28 0.88 4.49 -1.02
C THR A 28 2.11 5.33 -1.36
N ALA A 29 2.55 6.19 -0.45
CA ALA A 29 3.76 6.99 -0.64
C ALA A 29 5.03 6.14 -0.78
N LYS A 30 5.07 5.00 -0.08
CA LYS A 30 6.16 4.03 -0.18
C LYS A 30 6.09 3.23 -1.48
N ALA A 31 4.90 2.85 -1.95
CA ALA A 31 4.69 2.23 -3.26
C ALA A 31 5.25 3.11 -4.38
N MET A 32 4.95 4.41 -4.35
CA MET A 32 5.45 5.39 -5.33
C MET A 32 6.98 5.60 -5.31
N ASN A 33 7.67 5.24 -4.22
CA ASN A 33 9.14 5.27 -4.13
C ASN A 33 9.79 3.96 -4.57
N LEU A 34 9.01 2.88 -4.70
CA LEU A 34 9.45 1.55 -5.09
C LEU A 34 9.16 1.24 -6.57
N GLU A 35 8.37 2.08 -7.24
CA GLU A 35 8.25 2.15 -8.71
C GLU A 35 9.52 2.73 -9.37
#